data_AF-A0A955B1S8-F1
#
_entry.id   AF-A0A955B1S8-F1
#
_cell.length_a   1.000
_cell.length_b   1.000
_cell.length_c   1.000
_cell.angle_alpha   90.00
_cell.angle_beta   90.00
_cell.angle_gamma   90.00
#
_symmetry.space_group_name_H-M   'P 1'
#
loop_
_entity.id
_entity.type
_entity.pdbx_description
1 polymer ?
#
loop_
_entity_poly.entity_id
_entity_poly.type
_entity_poly.pdbx_seq_one_letter_code
_entity_poly.pdbx_strand_id
1 'polypeptide(L)' 'MSSPSTYSVHESSYVDDNVEIGDGTAIWHFCHLMSGSRIGRNCRIGQNVVIGPRAIIGNNV' A
#
# COMPACT_ATOMS: atom_id res chain seq x y z
N MET A 1 -10.82 7.86 -19.61
CA MET A 1 -9.44 8.23 -19.29
C MET A 1 -9.21 7.80 -17.84
N SER A 2 -8.49 6.70 -17.64
CA SER A 2 -8.18 6.21 -16.29
C SER A 2 -7.18 7.16 -15.65
N SER A 3 -7.58 7.82 -14.56
CA SER A 3 -6.71 8.71 -13.79
C SER A 3 -5.43 7.97 -13.39
N PRO A 4 -4.26 8.64 -13.38
CA PRO A 4 -3.02 8.02 -12.93
C PRO A 4 -3.20 7.52 -11.49
N SER A 5 -2.75 6.31 -11.21
CA SER A 5 -2.76 5.72 -9.86
C SER A 5 -2.09 6.71 -8.90
N THR A 6 -2.84 7.22 -7.92
CA THR A 6 -2.37 8.33 -7.06
C THR A 6 -1.65 7.85 -5.80
N TYR A 7 -1.22 6.59 -5.76
CA TYR A 7 -0.41 6.05 -4.69
C TYR A 7 1.06 5.97 -5.13
N SER A 8 1.97 6.02 -4.16
CA SER A 8 3.40 5.84 -4.40
C SER A 8 3.92 4.62 -3.64
N VAL A 9 4.77 3.85 -4.30
CA VAL A 9 5.49 2.74 -3.68
C VAL A 9 6.96 2.96 -3.92
N HIS A 10 7.74 3.00 -2.84
CA HIS A 10 9.18 3.05 -2.95
C HIS A 10 9.70 1.78 -3.65
N GLU A 11 10.68 1.91 -4.54
CA GLU A 11 11.23 0.79 -5.35
C GLU A 11 11.82 -0.35 -4.51
N SER A 12 12.22 -0.05 -3.26
CA SER A 12 12.74 -1.04 -2.31
C SER A 12 11.66 -1.83 -1.58
N SER A 13 10.39 -1.56 -1.85
CA SER A 13 9.24 -2.23 -1.23
C SER A 13 8.64 -3.24 -2.19
N TYR A 14 8.17 -4.34 -1.63
CA TYR A 14 7.57 -5.43 -2.37
C TYR A 14 6.06 -5.46 -2.15
N VAL A 15 5.31 -5.57 -3.24
CA VAL A 15 3.85 -5.65 -3.24
C VAL A 15 3.47 -6.92 -3.98
N ASP A 16 2.86 -7.86 -3.28
CA ASP A 16 2.36 -9.10 -3.87
C ASP A 16 1.19 -8.82 -4.83
N ASP A 17 0.81 -9.83 -5.61
CA ASP A 17 -0.39 -9.80 -6.44
C ASP A 17 -1.66 -9.61 -5.59
N ASN A 18 -2.70 -9.02 -6.18
CA ASN A 18 -4.01 -8.79 -5.54
C ASN A 18 -3.98 -7.91 -4.27
N VAL A 19 -3.03 -6.97 -4.18
CA VAL A 19 -3.05 -5.92 -3.17
C VAL A 19 -3.80 -4.70 -3.70
N GLU A 20 -4.76 -4.20 -2.93
CA GLU A 20 -5.47 -2.96 -3.23
C GLU A 20 -4.84 -1.81 -2.45
N ILE A 21 -4.42 -0.74 -3.14
CA ILE A 21 -3.86 0.47 -2.53
C ILE A 21 -4.73 1.65 -2.92
N GLY A 22 -5.29 2.32 -1.92
CA GLY A 22 -6.12 3.50 -2.12
C GLY A 22 -5.32 4.72 -2.55
N ASP A 23 -6.02 5.63 -3.22
CA ASP A 23 -5.50 6.92 -3.68
C ASP A 23 -4.84 7.74 -2.57
N GLY A 24 -3.76 8.45 -2.90
CA GLY A 24 -3.01 9.31 -1.97
C GLY A 24 -2.19 8.55 -0.92
N THR A 25 -2.12 7.22 -0.98
CA THR A 25 -1.33 6.41 -0.06
C THR A 25 0.13 6.34 -0.48
N ALA A 26 1.04 6.48 0.48
CA ALA A 26 2.48 6.39 0.28
C ALA A 26 3.07 5.20 1.05
N ILE A 27 3.76 4.32 0.33
CA ILE A 27 4.51 3.19 0.89
C ILE A 27 5.99 3.55 0.91
N TRP A 28 6.56 3.61 2.10
CA TRP A 28 7.97 3.95 2.32
C TRP A 28 8.85 2.72 2.10
N HIS A 29 10.15 2.85 2.37
CA HIS A 29 11.18 1.86 2.07
C HIS A 29 10.99 0.52 2.77
N PHE A 30 11.39 -0.57 2.10
CA PHE A 30 11.49 -1.91 2.67
C PHE A 30 10.19 -2.44 3.29
N CYS A 31 9.05 -2.05 2.73
CA CYS A 31 7.76 -2.60 3.12
C CYS A 31 7.47 -3.89 2.34
N HIS A 32 6.68 -4.78 2.94
CA HIS A 32 6.12 -5.94 2.24
C HIS A 32 4.60 -5.96 2.40
N LEU A 33 3.88 -5.80 1.30
CA LEU A 33 2.42 -5.87 1.26
C LEU A 33 2.02 -7.23 0.70
N MET A 34 1.38 -8.05 1.54
CA MET A 34 1.06 -9.44 1.19
C MET A 34 -0.28 -9.56 0.46
N SER A 35 -0.42 -10.60 -0.37
CA SER A 35 -1.58 -10.81 -1.25
C SER A 35 -2.93 -10.70 -0.52
N GLY A 36 -3.88 -10.04 -1.18
CA GLY A 36 -5.25 -9.84 -0.69
C GLY A 36 -5.39 -8.74 0.36
N SER A 37 -4.30 -8.08 0.76
CA SER A 37 -4.37 -6.91 1.64
C SER A 37 -5.03 -5.72 0.93
N ARG A 38 -5.71 -4.88 1.73
CA ARG A 38 -6.44 -3.70 1.28
C ARG A 38 -6.01 -2.52 2.11
N ILE A 39 -5.44 -1.51 1.47
CA ILE A 39 -5.03 -0.27 2.11
C ILE A 39 -5.93 0.85 1.62
N GLY A 40 -6.51 1.59 2.57
CA GLY A 40 -7.36 2.74 2.29
C GLY A 40 -6.62 3.90 1.65
N ARG A 41 -7.31 5.04 1.58
CA ARG A 41 -6.81 6.28 0.99
C ARG A 41 -6.01 7.10 2.00
N ASN A 42 -5.08 7.91 1.49
CA ASN A 42 -4.27 8.86 2.26
C ASN A 42 -3.48 8.22 3.42
N CYS A 43 -3.04 6.98 3.26
CA CYS A 43 -2.24 6.29 4.26
C CYS A 43 -0.74 6.58 4.10
N ARG A 44 0.02 6.47 5.19
CA ARG A 44 1.49 6.53 5.19
C ARG A 44 2.05 5.27 5.84
N ILE A 45 2.43 4.31 5.01
CA ILE A 45 3.04 3.07 5.47
C ILE A 45 4.53 3.30 5.67
N GLY A 46 4.94 3.48 6.93
CA GLY A 46 6.33 3.76 7.30
C GLY A 46 7.30 2.65 6.89
N GLN A 47 8.60 2.96 6.98
CA GLN A 47 9.66 2.04 6.58
C GLN A 47 9.62 0.71 7.37
N ASN A 48 10.01 -0.38 6.72
CA ASN A 48 10.10 -1.73 7.31
C ASN A 48 8.76 -2.31 7.82
N VAL A 49 7.63 -1.85 7.30
CA VAL A 49 6.30 -2.38 7.66
C VAL A 49 5.94 -3.59 6.81
N VAL A 50 5.40 -4.63 7.47
CA VAL A 50 4.78 -5.77 6.80
C VAL A 50 3.26 -5.69 6.97
N ILE A 51 2.53 -5.69 5.85
CA ILE A 51 1.07 -5.80 5.83
C ILE A 51 0.72 -7.26 5.51
N GLY A 52 0.17 -7.96 6.51
CA GLY A 52 -0.17 -9.38 6.40
C GLY A 52 -1.26 -9.67 5.37
N PRO A 53 -1.44 -10.96 5.00
CA PRO A 53 -2.40 -11.37 3.98
C PRO A 53 -3.82 -11.04 4.43
N ARG A 54 -4.63 -10.47 3.53
CA ARG A 54 -6.02 -10.05 3.78
C ARG A 54 -6.19 -9.02 4.90
N ALA A 55 -5.12 -8.35 5.31
CA ALA A 55 -5.23 -7.22 6.24
C ALA A 55 -6.00 -6.07 5.60
N ILE A 56 -6.81 -5.38 6.41
CA ILE A 56 -7.58 -4.22 5.97
C ILE A 56 -7.10 -3.00 6.78
N ILE A 57 -6.47 -2.06 6.09
CA ILE A 57 -6.09 -0.76 6.63
C ILE A 57 -7.13 0.26 6.19
N GLY A 58 -7.66 1.03 7.15
CA GLY A 58 -8.63 2.09 6.89
C GLY A 58 -8.05 3.29 6.16
N ASN A 59 -8.80 4.38 6.10
CA ASN A 59 -8.33 5.63 5.49
C ASN A 59 -7.59 6.51 6.52
N ASN A 60 -6.60 7.29 6.08
CA ASN A 60 -5.83 8.23 6.90
C ASN A 60 -5.06 7.56 8.06
N VAL A 61 -4.41 6.44 7.77
CA VAL A 61 -3.56 5.67 8.69
C VAL A 61 -2.09 5.98 8.47
#